data_AF-A0A4Y2NNR4-F1
#
_entry.id   AF-A0A4Y2NNR4-F1
#
_cell.length_a   1.000
_cell.length_b   1.000
_cell.length_c   1.000
_cell.angle_alpha   90.00
_cell.angle_beta   90.00
_cell.angle_gamma   90.00
#
_symmetry.space_group_name_H-M   'P 1'
#
loop_
_entity.id
_entity.type
_entity.pdbx_description
1 polymer ?
#
loop_
_entity_poly.entity_id
_entity_poly.type
_entity_poly.pdbx_seq_one_letter_code
_entity_poly.pdbx_strand_id
1 'polypeptide(L)'
;MDTFKPPGEMRFAIGNVAENWKRWVQKFNNFMLASEKNSKPENVKIAILLNLLGDEGVAIYNTFKKTEGEQLEEVLKCFEEHCNPHQNVVFERYKFFSCKQREGQTFDNYLTQL
;
A
#
# COMPACT_ATOMS: atom_id res chain seq x y z
N MET A 1 -25.13 16.43 -3.27
CA MET A 1 -23.82 16.09 -3.84
C MET A 1 -23.52 14.68 -3.43
N ASP A 2 -23.36 13.76 -4.38
CA ASP A 2 -23.03 12.36 -4.06
C ASP A 2 -21.69 12.30 -3.34
N THR A 3 -21.73 11.97 -2.05
CA THR A 3 -20.53 11.81 -1.23
C THR A 3 -19.96 10.42 -1.49
N PHE A 4 -19.12 10.29 -2.50
CA PHE A 4 -18.37 9.05 -2.74
C PHE A 4 -17.42 8.80 -1.57
N LYS A 5 -17.46 7.58 -1.03
CA LYS A 5 -16.65 7.20 0.12
C LYS A 5 -15.17 7.11 -0.30
N PRO A 6 -14.27 7.92 0.27
CA PRO A 6 -12.85 7.75 0.01
C PRO A 6 -12.34 6.43 0.61
N PRO A 7 -11.21 5.89 0.12
CA PRO A 7 -10.50 4.86 0.87
C PRO A 7 -10.18 5.38 2.28
N GLY A 8 -10.36 4.54 3.30
CA GLY A 8 -9.85 4.86 4.64
C GLY A 8 -8.33 4.89 4.66
N GLU A 9 -7.72 5.34 5.75
CA GLU A 9 -6.26 5.42 5.87
C GLU A 9 -5.56 4.08 5.60
N MET A 10 -4.41 4.15 4.92
CA MET A 10 -3.53 3.00 4.74
C MET A 10 -2.71 2.78 6.01
N ARG A 11 -2.55 1.53 6.42
CA ARG A 11 -1.69 1.15 7.55
C ARG A 11 -0.42 0.51 7.01
N PHE A 12 0.70 1.23 7.07
CA PHE A 12 1.95 0.75 6.45
C PHE A 12 2.74 -0.25 7.31
N ALA A 13 2.39 -0.41 8.59
CA ALA A 13 3.13 -1.26 9.53
C ALA A 13 2.42 -2.55 9.99
N ILE A 14 1.17 -2.80 9.58
CA ILE A 14 0.34 -3.87 10.17
C ILE A 14 -0.19 -4.84 9.10
N GLY A 15 0.02 -6.14 9.33
CA GLY A 15 -0.51 -7.22 8.51
C GLY A 15 0.25 -7.42 7.20
N ASN A 16 -0.43 -7.97 6.18
CA ASN A 16 0.13 -8.10 4.84
C ASN A 16 0.08 -6.74 4.11
N VAL A 17 1.13 -5.94 4.29
CA VAL A 17 1.23 -4.56 3.77
C VAL A 17 1.09 -4.53 2.25
N ALA A 18 1.70 -5.48 1.53
CA ALA A 18 1.61 -5.56 0.07
C ALA A 18 0.17 -5.80 -0.43
N GLU A 19 -0.55 -6.75 0.18
CA GLU A 19 -1.95 -7.03 -0.17
C GLU A 19 -2.88 -5.87 0.25
N ASN A 20 -2.63 -5.28 1.42
CA ASN A 20 -3.37 -4.10 1.89
C ASN A 20 -3.18 -2.92 0.92
N TRP A 21 -1.96 -2.68 0.44
CA TRP A 21 -1.65 -1.64 -0.53
C TRP A 21 -2.42 -1.85 -1.84
N LYS A 22 -2.39 -3.07 -2.41
CA LYS A 22 -3.14 -3.39 -3.64
C LYS A 22 -4.64 -3.11 -3.51
N ARG A 23 -5.25 -3.54 -2.40
CA ARG A 23 -6.67 -3.28 -2.12
C ARG A 23 -6.95 -1.79 -1.93
N TRP A 24 -6.03 -1.07 -1.29
CA TRP A 24 -6.14 0.36 -1.06
C TRP A 24 -6.09 1.14 -2.38
N VAL A 25 -5.10 0.85 -3.24
CA VAL A 25 -4.95 1.46 -4.58
C VAL A 25 -6.18 1.22 -5.45
N GLN A 26 -6.77 0.01 -5.41
CA GLN A 26 -8.02 -0.27 -6.11
C GLN A 26 -9.16 0.66 -5.65
N LYS A 27 -9.33 0.84 -4.34
CA LYS A 27 -10.34 1.75 -3.78
C LYS A 27 -10.06 3.21 -4.13
N PHE A 28 -8.79 3.62 -4.09
CA PHE A 28 -8.37 4.95 -4.50
C PHE A 28 -8.72 5.23 -5.97
N ASN A 29 -8.40 4.31 -6.88
CA ASN A 29 -8.73 4.45 -8.31
C ASN A 29 -10.24 4.54 -8.54
N ASN A 30 -11.03 3.71 -7.86
CA ASN A 30 -12.49 3.79 -7.94
C ASN A 30 -13.01 5.14 -7.45
N PHE A 31 -12.47 5.67 -6.34
CA PHE A 31 -12.82 6.98 -5.83
C PHE A 31 -12.45 8.10 -6.80
N MET A 32 -11.25 8.05 -7.39
CA MET A 32 -10.78 9.05 -8.36
C MET A 32 -11.65 9.06 -9.62
N LEU A 33 -12.07 7.89 -10.10
CA LEU A 33 -12.96 7.77 -11.26
C LEU A 33 -14.38 8.24 -10.92
N ALA A 34 -14.98 7.72 -9.84
CA ALA A 34 -16.36 8.03 -9.46
C ALA A 34 -16.57 9.50 -9.11
N SER A 35 -15.54 10.18 -8.57
CA SER A 35 -15.58 11.61 -8.27
C SER A 35 -15.02 12.50 -9.39
N GLU A 36 -14.74 11.94 -10.58
CA GLU A 36 -14.19 12.63 -11.75
C GLU A 36 -12.86 13.36 -11.51
N LYS A 37 -12.14 12.98 -10.44
CA LYS A 37 -10.85 13.56 -10.07
C LYS A 37 -9.70 13.02 -10.93
N ASN A 38 -9.93 11.97 -11.72
CA ASN A 38 -8.92 11.44 -12.65
C ASN A 38 -8.50 12.44 -13.75
N SER A 39 -9.31 13.46 -14.02
CA SER A 39 -9.07 14.49 -15.03
C SER A 39 -8.29 15.69 -14.49
N LYS A 40 -8.02 15.72 -13.18
CA LYS A 40 -7.28 16.79 -12.52
C LYS A 40 -5.79 16.76 -12.91
N PRO A 41 -5.07 17.89 -12.76
CA PRO A 41 -3.62 17.91 -12.92
C PRO A 41 -2.92 16.95 -11.96
N GLU A 42 -1.77 16.41 -12.37
CA GLU A 42 -1.02 15.39 -11.60
C GLU A 42 -0.67 15.83 -10.18
N ASN A 43 -0.22 17.07 -9.99
CA ASN A 43 0.07 17.62 -8.67
C ASN A 43 -1.16 17.61 -7.73
N VAL A 44 -2.36 17.84 -8.28
CA VAL A 44 -3.62 17.77 -7.52
C VAL A 44 -3.95 16.32 -7.18
N LYS A 45 -3.76 15.38 -8.11
CA LYS A 45 -3.95 13.94 -7.85
C LYS A 45 -3.01 13.43 -6.75
N ILE A 46 -1.74 13.83 -6.80
CA ILE A 46 -0.73 13.49 -5.79
C ILE A 46 -1.11 14.11 -4.44
N ALA A 47 -1.58 15.37 -4.41
CA ALA A 47 -2.06 15.99 -3.17
C ALA A 47 -3.27 15.23 -2.58
N ILE A 48 -4.20 14.76 -3.41
CA ILE A 48 -5.33 13.92 -2.97
C ILE A 48 -4.82 12.59 -2.41
N LEU A 49 -3.88 11.94 -3.08
CA LEU A 49 -3.25 10.69 -2.60
C LEU A 49 -2.67 10.89 -1.20
N LEU A 50 -1.80 11.90 -1.03
CA LEU A 50 -1.13 12.17 0.25
C LEU A 50 -2.11 12.54 1.36
N ASN A 51 -3.16 13.29 1.04
CA ASN A 51 -4.22 13.61 2.00
C ASN A 51 -4.95 12.35 2.51
N LEU A 52 -5.19 11.38 1.63
CA LEU A 52 -5.89 10.13 1.98
C LEU A 52 -4.99 9.11 2.70
N LEU A 53 -3.67 9.16 2.46
CA LEU A 53 -2.71 8.31 3.16
C LEU A 53 -2.37 8.82 4.57
N GLY A 54 -2.61 10.10 4.84
CA GLY A 54 -2.33 10.71 6.15
C GLY A 54 -0.84 10.90 6.43
N ASP A 55 -0.52 11.22 7.69
CA ASP A 55 0.83 11.62 8.11
C ASP A 55 1.90 10.54 7.85
N GLU A 56 1.56 9.26 8.04
CA GLU A 56 2.47 8.15 7.76
C GLU A 56 2.82 8.08 6.26
N GLY A 57 1.82 8.22 5.39
CA GLY A 57 2.04 8.27 3.94
C GLY A 57 2.85 9.48 3.49
N VAL A 58 2.63 10.64 4.10
CA VAL A 58 3.42 11.86 3.83
C VAL A 58 4.87 11.67 4.26
N ALA A 59 5.11 11.05 5.42
CA ALA A 59 6.47 10.76 5.90
C ALA A 59 7.21 9.83 4.94
N ILE A 60 6.55 8.78 4.44
CA ILE A 60 7.11 7.86 3.44
C ILE A 60 7.40 8.58 2.12
N TYR A 61 6.43 9.36 1.61
CA TYR A 61 6.60 10.12 0.36
C TYR A 61 7.79 11.08 0.41
N ASN A 62 8.06 11.69 1.57
CA ASN A 62 9.22 12.58 1.74
C ASN A 62 10.57 11.85 1.65
N THR A 63 10.60 10.52 1.72
CA THR A 63 11.82 9.73 1.48
C THR A 63 12.07 9.43 0.00
N PHE A 64 11.09 9.67 -0.87
CA PHE A 64 11.21 9.38 -2.29
C PHE A 64 12.09 10.43 -2.99
N LYS A 65 12.80 9.97 -4.04
CA LYS A 65 13.55 10.87 -4.91
C LYS A 65 12.58 11.59 -5.84
N LYS A 66 12.44 12.90 -5.64
CA LYS A 66 11.54 13.74 -6.45
C LYS A 66 12.20 14.08 -7.79
N THR A 67 11.44 13.92 -8.87
CA THR A 67 11.80 14.34 -10.22
C THR A 67 10.98 15.57 -10.60
N GLU A 68 11.46 16.37 -11.57
CA GLU A 68 10.63 17.42 -12.13
C GLU A 68 9.48 16.79 -12.94
N GLY A 69 8.24 17.15 -12.62
CA GLY A 69 7.06 16.66 -13.32
C GLY A 69 6.55 15.29 -12.88
N GLU A 70 6.56 15.00 -11.57
CA GLU A 70 6.03 13.76 -10.99
C GLU A 70 4.64 13.40 -11.54
N GLN A 71 4.50 12.16 -12.01
CA GLN A 71 3.21 11.58 -12.39
C GLN A 71 2.65 10.75 -11.23
N LEU A 72 1.32 10.72 -11.07
CA LEU A 72 0.68 9.92 -10.03
C LEU A 72 1.10 8.44 -10.11
N GLU A 73 1.21 7.88 -11.31
CA GLU A 73 1.59 6.48 -11.54
C GLU A 73 3.00 6.18 -11.02
N GLU A 74 3.94 7.11 -11.16
CA GLU A 74 5.31 6.97 -10.64
C GLU A 74 5.32 6.97 -9.11
N VAL A 75 4.56 7.88 -8.49
CA VAL A 75 4.41 7.95 -7.03
C VAL A 75 3.77 6.67 -6.48
N LEU A 76 2.72 6.17 -7.12
CA LEU A 76 2.07 4.91 -6.75
C LEU A 76 3.04 3.72 -6.83
N LYS A 77 3.92 3.71 -7.83
CA LYS A 77 4.96 2.69 -7.98
C LYS A 77 6.00 2.77 -6.86
N CYS A 78 6.46 3.97 -6.49
CA CYS A 78 7.36 4.13 -5.34
C CYS A 78 6.74 3.63 -4.03
N PHE A 79 5.45 3.89 -3.81
CA PHE A 79 4.73 3.32 -2.68
C PHE A 79 4.56 1.80 -2.77
N GLU A 80 4.32 1.24 -3.96
CA GLU A 80 4.26 -0.21 -4.16
C GLU A 80 5.60 -0.87 -3.82
N GLU A 81 6.73 -0.29 -4.26
CA GLU A 81 8.08 -0.75 -3.90
C GLU A 81 8.35 -0.61 -2.40
N HIS A 82 7.83 0.43 -1.75
CA HIS A 82 7.92 0.59 -0.30
C HIS A 82 7.09 -0.44 0.47
N CYS A 83 5.87 -0.72 0.00
CA CYS A 83 4.94 -1.68 0.62
C CYS A 83 5.31 -3.14 0.33
N ASN A 84 6.08 -3.36 -0.73
CA ASN A 84 6.60 -4.64 -1.15
C ASN A 84 8.09 -4.50 -1.48
N PRO A 85 8.94 -4.20 -0.47
CA PRO A 85 10.38 -4.13 -0.69
C PRO A 85 10.76 -5.54 -1.12
N HIS A 86 11.23 -5.68 -2.37
CA HIS A 86 11.46 -6.96 -3.05
C HIS A 86 11.82 -8.02 -2.02
N GLN A 87 10.86 -8.93 -1.75
CA GLN A 87 11.01 -9.95 -0.74
C GLN A 87 12.37 -10.60 -0.98
N ASN A 88 13.30 -10.40 -0.05
CA ASN A 88 14.59 -11.07 -0.15
C ASN A 88 14.26 -12.55 -0.04
N VAL A 89 14.27 -13.25 -1.18
CA VAL A 89 13.85 -14.65 -1.28
C VAL A 89 14.61 -15.49 -0.26
N VAL A 90 15.85 -15.13 0.07
CA VAL A 90 16.65 -15.78 1.11
C VAL A 90 16.05 -15.58 2.50
N PHE A 91 15.60 -14.37 2.82
CA PHE A 91 14.98 -14.05 4.11
C PHE A 91 13.60 -14.71 4.27
N GLU A 92 12.73 -14.63 3.26
CA GLU A 92 11.42 -15.28 3.31
C GLU A 92 11.55 -16.81 3.31
N ARG A 93 12.50 -17.36 2.53
CA ARG A 93 12.83 -18.79 2.58
C ARG A 93 13.36 -19.20 3.94
N TYR A 94 14.21 -18.40 4.57
CA TYR A 94 14.67 -18.64 5.94
C TYR A 94 13.51 -18.61 6.93
N LYS A 95 12.62 -17.62 6.85
CA LYS A 95 11.44 -17.49 7.71
C LYS A 95 10.50 -18.69 7.54
N PHE A 96 10.24 -19.12 6.30
CA PHE A 96 9.45 -20.32 5.99
C PHE A 96 10.09 -21.58 6.57
N PHE A 97 11.40 -21.80 6.37
CA PHE A 97 12.11 -22.96 6.91
C PHE A 97 12.30 -22.91 8.44
N SER A 98 12.20 -21.72 9.04
CA SER A 98 12.28 -21.54 10.49
C SER A 98 10.91 -21.58 11.16
N CYS A 99 9.82 -21.58 10.38
CA CYS A 99 8.47 -21.70 10.88
C CYS A 99 8.25 -23.13 11.40
N LYS A 100 7.98 -23.28 12.69
CA LYS A 100 7.69 -24.56 13.34
C LYS A 100 6.31 -24.49 13.96
N GLN A 101 5.48 -25.49 13.68
CA GLN A 101 4.19 -25.63 14.32
C GLN A 101 4.41 -25.74 15.83
N ARG A 102 3.74 -24.87 16.59
CA ARG A 102 3.84 -24.86 18.05
C ARG A 102 3.03 -26.00 18.64
N GLU A 103 3.44 -26.48 19.81
CA GLU A 103 2.68 -27.49 20.54
C GLU A 103 1.29 -26.93 20.89
N GLY A 104 0.24 -27.66 20.51
CA GLY A 104 -1.16 -27.21 20.65
C GLY A 104 -1.69 -26.29 19.54
N GLN A 105 -0.89 -25.91 18.55
CA GLN A 105 -1.37 -25.18 17.37
C GLN A 105 -2.10 -26.13 16.42
N THR A 106 -3.34 -25.80 16.04
CA THR A 106 -4.08 -26.53 15.01
C THR A 106 -3.41 -26.39 13.65
N PHE A 107 -3.53 -27.42 12.81
CA PHE A 107 -2.97 -27.41 11.46
C PHE A 107 -3.40 -26.20 10.61
N ASP A 108 -4.69 -25.83 10.62
CA ASP A 108 -5.19 -24.70 9.81
C ASP A 108 -4.60 -23.35 10.24
N ASN A 109 -4.45 -23.13 11.55
CA ASN A 109 -3.77 -21.94 12.10
C ASN A 109 -2.26 -21.92 11.82
N TYR A 110 -1.65 -23.08 11.61
CA TYR A 110 -0.25 -23.16 11.19
C TYR A 110 -0.13 -22.86 9.69
N LEU A 111 -1.01 -23.44 8.87
CA LEU A 111 -1.05 -23.24 7.42
C LEU A 111 -1.32 -21.78 7.03
N THR A 112 -2.11 -21.05 7.82
CA THR A 112 -2.38 -19.62 7.59
C THR A 112 -1.24 -18.69 8.02
N GLN A 113 -0.25 -19.19 8.76
CA GLN A 113 0.96 -18.44 9.16
C GLN A 113 2.15 -18.67 8.23
N LEU A 114 2.06 -19.65 7.32
CA LEU A 114 2.99 -19.91 6.23
C LEU A 114 2.73 -18.95 5.06
#